data_AF-A0A6J4I3Y6-F1
#
_entry.id   AF-A0A6J4I3Y6-F1
#
_cell.length_a   1.000
_cell.length_b   1.000
_cell.length_c   1.000
_cell.angle_alpha   90.00
_cell.angle_beta   90.00
_cell.angle_gamma   90.00
#
_symmetry.space_group_name_H-M   'P 1'
#
loop_
_entity.id
_entity.type
_entity.pdbx_description
1 polymer ?
#
loop_
_entity_poly.entity_id
_entity_poly.type
_entity_poly.pdbx_seq_one_letter_code
_entity_poly.pdbx_strand_id
1 'polypeptide(L)'
;MRRSEWRLTRGGEVLAVLRPDGRQLVTDYPCFEAEYETTDAFEPVRRLFEREAELLDVDSVPENDEWADIWEELQAPGLFVESPDGRERLDILWIHFKGGRAWWWPLYNSPQTRLG
;
A
#
# COMPACT_ATOMS: atom_id res chain seq x y z
N MET A 1 16.65 11.36 -13.32
CA MET A 1 15.43 10.53 -13.44
C MET A 1 14.30 11.26 -12.73
N ARG A 2 13.13 11.44 -13.34
CA ARG A 2 11.97 11.93 -12.58
C ARG A 2 11.67 10.88 -11.52
N ARG A 3 11.52 11.29 -10.25
CA ARG A 3 10.95 10.39 -9.24
C ARG A 3 9.58 9.99 -9.77
N SER A 4 9.36 8.71 -10.00
CA SER A 4 8.02 8.19 -10.32
C SER A 4 7.13 8.50 -9.12
N GLU A 5 5.97 9.09 -9.35
CA GLU A 5 4.97 9.32 -8.32
C GLU A 5 3.87 8.28 -8.50
N TRP A 6 3.34 7.76 -7.41
CA TRP A 6 2.20 6.84 -7.38
C TRP A 6 1.16 7.37 -6.40
N ARG A 7 -0.10 7.02 -6.63
CA ARG A 7 -1.20 7.34 -5.71
C ARG A 7 -1.74 6.05 -5.14
N LEU A 8 -1.77 5.94 -3.81
CA LEU A 8 -2.56 4.91 -3.13
C LEU A 8 -4.02 5.38 -3.15
N THR A 9 -4.89 4.59 -3.76
CA THR A 9 -6.31 4.91 -3.94
C THR A 9 -7.17 3.86 -3.24
N ARG A 10 -8.21 4.30 -2.53
CA ARG A 10 -9.24 3.44 -1.93
C ARG A 10 -10.63 3.97 -2.24
N GLY A 11 -11.49 3.15 -2.85
CA GLY A 11 -12.88 3.55 -3.14
C GLY A 11 -13.01 4.77 -4.04
N GLY A 12 -12.00 5.07 -4.86
CA GLY A 12 -11.94 6.26 -5.71
C GLY A 12 -11.31 7.49 -5.05
N GLU A 13 -10.95 7.43 -3.76
CA GLU A 13 -10.25 8.51 -3.07
C GLU A 13 -8.75 8.24 -2.99
N VAL A 14 -7.94 9.29 -3.19
CA VAL A 14 -6.49 9.20 -3.03
C VAL A 14 -6.17 9.30 -1.54
N LEU A 15 -5.65 8.23 -0.96
CA LEU A 15 -5.23 8.17 0.44
C LEU A 15 -3.83 8.77 0.65
N ALA A 16 -2.91 8.49 -0.27
CA ALA A 16 -1.53 8.96 -0.15
C ALA A 16 -0.86 9.10 -1.51
N VAL A 17 0.10 10.02 -1.59
CA VAL A 17 1.05 10.12 -2.68
C VAL A 17 2.34 9.42 -2.26
N LEU A 18 2.75 8.41 -3.02
CA LEU A 18 3.96 7.62 -2.80
C LEU A 18 5.04 8.05 -3.79
N ARG A 19 6.25 8.29 -3.29
CA ARG A 19 7.40 8.74 -4.07
C ARG A 19 8.55 7.76 -3.87
N PRO A 20 8.62 6.66 -4.65
CA PRO A 20 9.73 5.74 -4.59
C PRO A 20 11.07 6.44 -4.84
N ASP A 21 12.07 6.09 -4.04
CA ASP A 21 13.42 6.63 -4.16
C ASP A 21 14.33 5.79 -5.09
N GLY A 22 13.75 4.78 -5.74
CA GLY A 22 14.44 3.84 -6.62
C GLY A 22 15.04 2.63 -5.89
N ARG A 23 14.87 2.53 -4.57
CA ARG A 23 15.24 1.32 -3.82
C ARG A 23 14.15 0.28 -3.96
N GLN A 24 14.57 -0.91 -4.36
CA GLN A 24 13.76 -2.11 -4.31
C GLN A 24 14.37 -3.02 -3.25
N LEU A 25 13.59 -3.45 -2.26
CA LEU A 25 14.07 -4.43 -1.31
C LEU A 25 14.14 -5.79 -2.00
N VAL A 26 15.26 -6.50 -1.80
CA VAL A 26 15.41 -7.89 -2.26
C VAL A 26 14.64 -8.77 -1.29
N THR A 27 13.36 -8.96 -1.59
CA THR A 27 12.50 -9.94 -0.90
C THR A 27 12.02 -10.98 -1.91
N ASP A 28 11.36 -12.05 -1.45
CA ASP A 28 10.82 -13.09 -2.34
C ASP A 28 9.82 -12.55 -3.38
N TYR A 29 9.26 -11.37 -3.10
CA TYR A 29 8.42 -10.60 -4.01
C TYR A 29 9.00 -9.19 -4.24
N PRO A 30 8.75 -8.56 -5.41
CA PRO A 30 9.10 -7.16 -5.60
C PRO A 30 8.48 -6.28 -4.51
N CYS A 31 9.30 -5.52 -3.78
CA CYS A 31 8.86 -4.56 -2.79
C CYS A 31 9.42 -3.18 -3.13
N PHE A 32 8.54 -2.19 -3.25
CA PHE A 32 8.93 -0.80 -3.46
C PHE A 32 8.91 -0.04 -2.15
N GLU A 33 9.97 0.71 -1.89
CA GLU A 33 10.06 1.64 -0.78
C GLU A 33 9.82 3.07 -1.27
N ALA A 34 9.04 3.85 -0.52
CA ALA A 34 8.68 5.21 -0.87
C ALA A 34 8.62 6.16 0.34
N GLU A 35 8.95 7.43 0.11
CA GLU A 35 8.43 8.52 0.93
C GLU A 35 6.94 8.68 0.63
N TYR A 36 6.14 9.07 1.61
CA TYR A 36 4.71 9.29 1.40
C TYR A 36 4.21 10.62 1.96
N GLU A 37 3.11 11.07 1.40
CA GLU A 37 2.33 12.21 1.87
C GLU A 37 0.87 11.78 1.90
N THR A 38 0.24 11.84 3.08
CA THR A 38 -1.16 11.46 3.25
C THR A 38 -2.10 12.61 2.90
N THR A 39 -3.30 12.28 2.44
CA THR A 39 -4.40 13.23 2.26
C THR A 39 -5.37 13.14 3.43
N ASP A 40 -6.39 14.02 3.47
CA ASP A 40 -7.47 13.95 4.45
C ASP A 40 -8.25 12.62 4.38
N ALA A 41 -8.31 11.98 3.21
CA ALA A 41 -9.00 10.70 3.02
C ALA A 41 -8.27 9.53 3.72
N PHE A 42 -7.01 9.71 4.10
CA PHE A 42 -6.28 8.72 4.90
C PHE A 42 -6.78 8.66 6.34
N GLU A 43 -7.25 9.78 6.90
CA GLU A 43 -7.54 9.90 8.33
C GLU A 43 -8.57 8.87 8.85
N PRO A 44 -9.68 8.60 8.13
CA PRO A 44 -10.64 7.58 8.56
C PRO A 44 -10.05 6.16 8.65
N VAL A 45 -9.02 5.85 7.86
CA VAL A 45 -8.37 4.53 7.80
C VAL A 45 -7.00 4.49 8.47
N ARG A 46 -6.51 5.62 9.01
CA ARG A 46 -5.20 5.74 9.67
C ARG A 46 -4.99 4.67 10.73
N ARG A 47 -6.00 4.48 11.59
CA ARG A 47 -5.93 3.52 12.70
C ARG A 47 -5.77 2.08 12.23
N LEU A 48 -6.34 1.73 11.07
CA LEU A 48 -6.18 0.40 10.48
C LEU A 48 -4.73 0.16 10.07
N PHE A 49 -4.12 1.11 9.35
CA PHE A 49 -2.71 1.02 8.96
C PHE A 49 -1.75 1.04 10.16
N GLU A 50 -2.04 1.84 11.18
CA GLU A 50 -1.22 1.88 12.40
C GLU A 50 -1.29 0.55 13.15
N ARG A 51 -2.51 -0.02 13.30
CA ARG A 51 -2.70 -1.30 13.97
C ARG A 51 -2.09 -2.45 13.20
N GLU A 52 -2.27 -2.48 11.88
CA GLU A 52 -1.64 -3.45 10.98
C GLU A 52 -0.12 -3.46 11.16
N ALA A 53 0.52 -2.29 11.20
CA ALA A 53 1.96 -2.15 11.37
C ALA A 53 2.48 -2.58 12.76
N GLU A 54 1.65 -2.48 13.81
CA GLU A 54 1.96 -3.00 15.15
C GLU A 54 1.97 -4.53 15.21
N LEU A 55 1.12 -5.18 14.41
CA LEU A 55 0.97 -6.63 14.39
C LEU A 55 2.10 -7.36 13.65
N LEU A 56 2.83 -6.68 12.76
CA LEU A 56 3.92 -7.27 11.96
C LEU A 56 5.06 -7.89 12.78
N ASP A 57 5.30 -7.39 13.98
CA ASP A 57 6.41 -7.85 14.84
C ASP A 57 5.95 -8.92 15.86
N VAL A 58 4.69 -9.39 15.77
CA VAL A 58 4.09 -10.36 16.71
C VAL A 58 3.94 -11.74 16.07
N ASP A 59 4.49 -12.78 16.70
CA ASP A 59 4.41 -14.16 16.22
C ASP A 59 3.40 -14.98 17.04
N SER A 60 2.11 -14.78 16.77
CA SER A 60 1.03 -15.54 17.40
C SER A 60 -0.25 -15.61 16.53
N VAL A 61 -0.99 -16.71 16.69
CA VAL A 61 -2.17 -17.03 15.86
C VAL A 61 -3.29 -15.98 15.96
N PRO A 62 -3.72 -15.52 17.16
CA PRO A 62 -4.78 -14.51 17.26
C PRO A 62 -4.44 -13.19 16.56
N GLU A 63 -3.18 -12.77 16.62
CA GLU A 63 -2.68 -11.55 16.02
C GLU A 63 -2.59 -11.65 14.48
N ASN A 64 -2.32 -12.86 13.96
CA ASN A 64 -2.41 -13.14 12.53
C ASN A 64 -3.86 -13.04 12.02
N ASP A 65 -4.84 -13.52 12.81
CA ASP A 65 -6.27 -13.40 12.46
C ASP A 65 -6.72 -11.93 12.47
N GLU A 66 -6.34 -11.15 13.49
CA GLU A 66 -6.63 -9.72 13.55
C GLU A 66 -6.03 -8.95 12.36
N TRP A 67 -4.78 -9.27 12.00
CA TRP A 67 -4.13 -8.66 10.86
C TRP A 67 -4.86 -8.98 9.55
N ALA A 68 -5.38 -10.20 9.39
CA ALA A 68 -6.16 -10.60 8.22
C ALA A 68 -7.49 -9.83 8.12
N ASP A 69 -8.21 -9.67 9.24
CA ASP A 69 -9.46 -8.90 9.32
C ASP A 69 -9.24 -7.43 8.94
N ILE A 70 -8.16 -6.81 9.47
CA ILE A 70 -7.78 -5.43 9.13
C ILE A 70 -7.50 -5.31 7.64
N TRP A 71 -6.81 -6.29 7.05
CA TRP A 71 -6.53 -6.26 5.61
C TRP A 71 -7.78 -6.39 4.76
N GLU A 72 -8.73 -7.23 5.14
CA GLU A 72 -10.01 -7.32 4.44
C GLU A 72 -10.75 -5.98 4.44
N GLU A 73 -10.76 -5.28 5.58
CA GLU A 73 -11.37 -3.95 5.71
C GLU A 73 -10.64 -2.87 4.89
N LEU A 74 -9.30 -2.90 4.88
CA LEU A 74 -8.50 -1.97 4.09
C LEU A 74 -8.71 -2.19 2.58
N GLN A 75 -8.77 -3.45 2.14
CA GLN A 75 -8.95 -3.80 0.73
C GLN A 75 -10.32 -3.41 0.19
N ALA A 76 -11.39 -3.56 0.97
CA ALA A 76 -12.71 -3.05 0.60
C ALA A 76 -12.74 -1.51 0.78
N PRO A 77 -13.39 -0.71 -0.09
CA PRO A 77 -14.12 -1.06 -1.32
C PRO A 77 -13.24 -1.15 -2.58
N GLY A 78 -11.91 -1.18 -2.44
CA GLY A 78 -10.94 -1.39 -3.52
C GLY A 78 -9.70 -0.55 -3.28
N LEU A 79 -8.59 -1.21 -2.89
CA LEU A 79 -7.30 -0.59 -2.58
C LEU A 79 -6.25 -0.96 -3.63
N PHE A 80 -5.64 0.05 -4.25
CA PHE A 80 -4.63 -0.15 -5.29
C PHE A 80 -3.71 1.06 -5.37
N VAL A 81 -2.62 0.96 -6.14
CA VAL A 81 -1.82 2.12 -6.53
C VAL A 81 -1.95 2.42 -8.02
N GLU A 82 -1.86 3.69 -8.39
CA GLU A 82 -1.94 4.11 -9.79
C GLU A 82 -0.98 5.25 -10.12
N SER A 83 -0.63 5.38 -11.40
CA SER A 83 0.14 6.52 -11.87
C SER A 83 -0.69 7.81 -11.79
N PRO A 84 -0.07 9.01 -11.72
CA PRO A 84 -0.81 10.26 -11.56
C PRO A 84 -1.73 10.59 -12.74
N ASP A 85 -1.46 10.02 -13.91
CA ASP A 85 -2.26 10.11 -15.13
C ASP A 85 -3.26 8.95 -15.30
N GLY A 86 -3.31 8.01 -14.35
CA GLY A 86 -4.25 6.88 -14.32
C GLY A 86 -4.02 5.81 -15.39
N ARG A 87 -2.91 5.87 -16.14
CA ARG A 87 -2.58 4.90 -17.19
C ARG A 87 -2.11 3.58 -16.62
N GLU A 88 -1.33 3.62 -15.55
CA GLU A 88 -0.88 2.45 -14.83
C GLU A 88 -1.71 2.28 -13.56
N ARG A 89 -2.10 1.03 -13.26
CA ARG A 89 -2.80 0.65 -12.04
C ARG A 89 -2.28 -0.70 -11.60
N LEU A 90 -1.92 -0.82 -10.33
CA LEU A 90 -1.42 -2.04 -9.73
C LEU A 90 -2.27 -2.33 -8.50
N ASP A 91 -2.94 -3.48 -8.50
CA ASP A 91 -3.41 -4.01 -7.22
C ASP A 91 -2.19 -4.32 -6.35
N ILE A 92 -2.40 -4.27 -5.04
CA ILE A 92 -1.35 -4.48 -4.07
C ILE A 92 -1.67 -5.73 -3.27
N LEU A 93 -0.64 -6.54 -3.03
CA LEU A 93 -0.73 -7.64 -2.08
C LEU A 93 -0.84 -7.04 -0.68
N TRP A 94 0.14 -6.20 -0.31
CA TRP A 94 0.21 -5.48 0.97
C TRP A 94 0.83 -4.09 0.79
N ILE A 95 0.50 -3.19 1.72
CA ILE A 95 1.23 -1.93 1.95
C ILE A 95 1.34 -1.63 3.44
N HIS A 96 2.54 -1.26 3.89
CA HIS A 96 2.82 -0.88 5.27
C HIS A 96 3.30 0.56 5.36
N PHE A 97 2.90 1.28 6.41
CA PHE A 97 3.37 2.63 6.73
C PHE A 97 4.08 2.64 8.09
N LYS A 98 5.38 2.94 8.12
CA LYS A 98 6.16 3.02 9.38
C LYS A 98 7.32 3.99 9.22
N GLY A 99 7.55 4.85 10.21
CA GLY A 99 8.72 5.75 10.25
C GLY A 99 8.86 6.71 9.06
N GLY A 100 7.75 7.23 8.52
CA GLY A 100 7.75 8.15 7.37
C GLY A 100 8.04 7.48 6.02
N ARG A 101 8.02 6.14 5.98
CA ARG A 101 8.23 5.33 4.78
C ARG A 101 7.02 4.42 4.55
N ALA A 102 6.79 4.12 3.29
CA ALA A 102 5.81 3.14 2.83
C ALA A 102 6.51 2.01 2.08
N TRP A 103 6.10 0.78 2.32
CA TRP A 103 6.55 -0.40 1.60
C TRP A 103 5.36 -1.11 1.01
N TRP A 104 5.37 -1.37 -0.29
CA TRP A 104 4.24 -2.03 -0.93
C TRP A 104 4.68 -3.06 -1.95
N TRP A 105 3.86 -4.11 -2.06
CA TRP A 105 4.08 -5.26 -2.92
C TRP A 105 3.05 -5.25 -4.06
N PRO A 106 3.44 -4.90 -5.29
CA PRO A 106 2.56 -4.99 -6.46
C PRO A 106 2.11 -6.42 -6.72
N LEU A 107 0.82 -6.58 -7.01
CA LEU A 107 0.22 -7.82 -7.49
C LEU A 107 0.11 -7.80 -9.01
N TYR A 108 1.24 -8.02 -9.69
CA TYR A 108 1.33 -7.94 -11.16
C TYR A 108 0.45 -8.94 -11.91
N ASN A 109 0.12 -10.07 -11.29
CA ASN A 109 -0.76 -11.10 -11.84
C ASN A 109 -2.26 -10.83 -11.60
N SER A 110 -2.63 -9.72 -10.95
CA SER A 110 -4.03 -9.36 -10.83
C SER A 110 -4.66 -9.10 -12.20
N PRO A 111 -5.89 -9.58 -12.48
CA PRO A 111 -6.60 -9.27 -13.71
C PRO A 111 -6.97 -7.79 -13.85
N GLN A 112 -6.92 -7.02 -12.77
CA GLN A 112 -7.20 -5.57 -12.79
C GLN A 112 -5.93 -4.72 -12.92
N THR A 113 -4.74 -5.34 -12.90
CA THR A 113 -3.47 -4.65 -13.13
C THR A 113 -3.39 -4.16 -14.57
N ARG A 114 -2.98 -2.89 -14.75
CA ARG A 114 -2.77 -2.22 -16.03
C ARG A 114 -1.36 -1.65 -16.06
N LEU A 115 -0.57 -2.08 -17.03
CA LEU A 115 0.76 -1.55 -17.33
C LEU A 115 0.64 -0.78 -18.65
N GLY A 116 1.03 0.49 -18.64
CA GLY A 116 0.90 1.42 -19.76
C GLY A 116 1.91 1.23 -20.87
#